data_AF-A0A124EBH8-F1
#
_entry.id   AF-A0A124EBH8-F1
#
_cell.length_a   1.000
_cell.length_b   1.000
_cell.length_c   1.000
_cell.angle_alpha   90.00
_cell.angle_beta   90.00
_cell.angle_gamma   90.00
#
_symmetry.space_group_name_H-M   'P 1'
#
loop_
_entity.id
_entity.type
_entity.pdbx_description
1 polymer ?
#
loop_
_entity_poly.entity_id
_entity_poly.type
_entity_poly.pdbx_seq_one_letter_code
_entity_poly.pdbx_strand_id
1 'polypeptide(L)'
;MNKTLYIISVLFVIFILTITYADHEASNNNVSSHGSLPSQINVSQSQGHQSEKHYLMENQCKNDVNTIPRLNSFGNIIISERLPNNSAVRFNENIIIIPKTDLNKSITTGKMYLQNWTHEIGITVPCYIQGGEATLDNNSTSKGFHDLGLCISTSSQIDLTNERCIFLKTVNYESELPPGRVHMATYAIPLANTSWDKWDHVYCSKVIDYLSVCGHPELWVKNFTSPCYCNSHTIIKKVLDEIDEAGFSTMVSSEKSTPNEIFSQIEIYIYRKGDEYLYVEFAQVKGLDLVRVLMILGEGEEVVKAYAEGFTAVGGKG
;
A
#
# COMPACT_ATOMS: atom_id res chain seq x y z
N MET A 1 -36.06 -18.08 6.70
CA MET A 1 -35.07 -17.48 7.62
C MET A 1 -35.27 -15.97 7.67
N ASN A 2 -35.38 -15.41 8.87
CA ASN A 2 -36.01 -14.13 9.15
C ASN A 2 -35.22 -12.92 8.65
N LYS A 3 -35.83 -12.12 7.75
CA LYS A 3 -35.31 -10.87 7.18
C LYS A 3 -34.97 -9.80 8.23
N THR A 4 -35.55 -9.91 9.43
CA THR A 4 -35.33 -8.98 10.54
C THR A 4 -33.97 -9.14 11.22
N LEU A 5 -33.35 -10.33 11.19
CA LEU A 5 -32.02 -10.55 11.78
C LEU A 5 -30.90 -9.94 10.92
N TYR A 6 -31.11 -9.87 9.60
CA TYR A 6 -30.12 -9.38 8.63
C TYR A 6 -29.93 -7.85 8.70
N ILE A 7 -31.01 -7.11 8.99
CA ILE A 7 -30.96 -5.65 9.16
C ILE A 7 -30.27 -5.26 10.47
N ILE A 8 -30.42 -6.08 11.52
CA ILE A 8 -29.77 -5.82 12.82
C ILE A 8 -28.25 -5.99 12.71
N SER A 9 -27.75 -6.97 11.97
CA SER A 9 -26.30 -7.19 11.81
C SER A 9 -25.59 -6.09 10.99
N VAL A 10 -26.23 -5.59 9.92
CA VAL A 10 -25.66 -4.49 9.11
C VAL A 10 -25.68 -3.17 9.87
N LEU A 11 -26.75 -2.91 10.65
CA LEU A 11 -26.80 -1.74 11.53
C LEU A 11 -25.81 -1.83 12.70
N PHE A 12 -25.50 -3.02 13.22
CA PHE A 12 -24.53 -3.18 14.31
C PHE A 12 -23.10 -2.86 13.88
N VAL A 13 -22.71 -3.19 12.65
CA VAL A 13 -21.40 -2.82 12.08
C VAL A 13 -21.30 -1.30 11.90
N ILE A 14 -22.38 -0.64 11.46
CA ILE A 14 -22.42 0.83 11.31
C ILE A 14 -22.47 1.54 12.69
N PHE A 15 -23.13 0.96 13.69
CA PHE A 15 -23.25 1.56 15.03
C PHE A 15 -21.95 1.46 15.86
N ILE A 16 -21.13 0.43 15.65
CA ILE A 16 -19.79 0.35 16.27
C ILE A 16 -18.86 1.42 15.68
N LEU A 17 -19.01 1.76 14.40
CA LEU A 17 -18.23 2.81 13.73
C LEU A 17 -18.60 4.23 14.18
N THR A 18 -19.83 4.47 14.67
CA THR A 18 -20.26 5.81 15.11
C THR A 18 -20.01 6.09 16.60
N ILE A 19 -20.01 5.07 17.47
CA ILE A 19 -19.72 5.28 18.91
C ILE A 19 -18.26 5.70 19.14
N THR A 20 -17.33 5.29 18.27
CA THR A 20 -15.93 5.75 18.34
C THR A 20 -15.72 7.23 18.01
N TYR A 21 -16.77 7.95 17.57
CA TYR A 21 -16.67 9.34 17.11
C TYR A 21 -17.07 10.39 18.17
N ALA A 22 -17.65 9.99 19.32
CA ALA A 22 -18.30 10.94 20.24
C ALA A 22 -17.49 11.36 21.49
N ASP A 23 -16.37 10.71 21.80
CA ASP A 23 -15.57 11.04 22.99
C ASP A 23 -14.13 11.40 22.58
N HIS A 24 -13.87 12.66 22.21
CA HIS A 24 -12.56 13.30 22.42
C HIS A 24 -12.63 14.82 22.15
N GLU A 25 -13.53 15.52 22.85
CA GLU A 25 -13.33 16.93 23.21
C GLU A 25 -12.92 17.00 24.68
N ALA A 26 -11.62 17.06 24.96
CA ALA A 26 -11.08 17.67 26.18
C ALA A 26 -9.55 17.66 26.16
N SER A 27 -8.96 18.86 26.35
CA SER A 27 -7.76 19.09 27.17
C SER A 27 -6.43 18.54 26.57
N ASN A 28 -5.39 19.32 26.25
CA ASN A 28 -4.91 20.52 26.91
C ASN A 28 -3.78 21.17 26.08
N ASN A 29 -3.69 22.49 26.17
CA ASN A 29 -2.70 23.35 25.53
C ASN A 29 -1.37 23.41 26.30
N ASN A 30 -0.30 23.57 25.51
CA ASN A 30 0.89 24.42 25.73
C ASN A 30 1.84 24.14 26.91
N VAL A 31 3.07 23.72 26.57
CA VAL A 31 4.29 24.36 27.10
C VAL A 31 5.28 24.57 25.95
N SER A 32 5.76 25.81 25.85
CA SER A 32 6.65 26.37 24.84
C SER A 32 8.12 26.39 25.28
N SER A 33 9.02 26.15 24.30
CA SER A 33 10.30 26.84 23.99
C SER A 33 11.24 27.38 25.10
N HIS A 34 12.53 27.01 25.03
CA HIS A 34 13.68 27.87 24.64
C HIS A 34 15.01 27.15 24.95
N GLY A 35 15.92 26.99 23.99
CA GLY A 35 17.16 27.79 23.84
C GLY A 35 18.37 27.09 24.51
N SER A 36 19.63 27.06 24.06
CA SER A 36 20.39 27.66 22.97
C SER A 36 21.77 26.94 22.91
N LEU A 37 22.40 26.89 21.73
CA LEU A 37 23.82 26.55 21.45
C LEU A 37 24.81 27.52 22.13
N PRO A 38 26.14 27.22 22.31
CA PRO A 38 27.13 27.08 21.21
C PRO A 38 28.27 26.04 21.50
N SER A 39 29.09 25.55 20.57
CA SER A 39 30.13 26.25 19.79
C SER A 39 30.97 25.23 18.98
N GLN A 40 31.72 25.77 18.01
CA GLN A 40 32.48 25.19 16.90
C GLN A 40 33.70 24.30 17.28
N ILE A 41 34.23 23.50 16.33
CA ILE A 41 35.52 23.72 15.61
C ILE A 41 36.05 22.46 14.87
N ASN A 42 36.48 22.72 13.63
CA ASN A 42 37.49 22.09 12.74
C ASN A 42 37.24 20.86 11.85
N VAL A 43 37.38 21.20 10.57
CA VAL A 43 37.65 20.43 9.36
C VAL A 43 39.07 19.84 9.39
N SER A 44 39.22 18.60 8.95
CA SER A 44 40.44 18.16 8.27
C SER A 44 40.08 17.25 7.09
N GLN A 45 40.62 17.59 5.93
CA GLN A 45 40.49 16.86 4.67
C GLN A 45 41.49 15.69 4.65
N SER A 46 41.05 14.52 4.23
CA SER A 46 41.93 13.56 3.54
C SER A 46 41.14 12.90 2.40
N GLN A 47 41.45 13.30 1.17
CA GLN A 47 41.10 12.56 -0.04
C GLN A 47 42.06 11.37 -0.20
N GLY A 48 41.52 10.19 -0.48
CA GLY A 48 42.32 9.01 -0.82
C GLY A 48 41.44 7.81 -1.17
N HIS A 49 41.11 7.69 -2.46
CA HIS A 49 40.69 6.46 -3.16
C HIS A 49 39.93 5.37 -2.37
N GLN A 50 38.60 5.48 -2.33
CA GLN A 50 37.73 4.36 -1.94
C GLN A 50 36.38 4.30 -2.70
N SER A 51 36.19 5.10 -3.76
CA SER A 51 34.85 5.36 -4.30
C SER A 51 34.32 4.37 -5.35
N GLU A 52 35.04 3.32 -5.74
CA GLU A 52 34.52 2.37 -6.75
C GLU A 52 34.08 1.02 -6.18
N LYS A 53 34.64 0.57 -5.05
CA LYS A 53 34.21 -0.70 -4.42
C LYS A 53 33.04 -0.55 -3.44
N HIS A 54 32.85 0.62 -2.84
CA HIS A 54 31.72 0.87 -1.95
C HIS A 54 30.40 1.08 -2.72
N TYR A 55 30.44 1.67 -3.91
CA TYR A 55 29.26 1.88 -4.76
C TYR A 55 28.71 0.58 -5.37
N LEU A 56 29.54 -0.47 -5.51
CA LEU A 56 29.11 -1.74 -6.08
C LEU A 56 28.44 -2.67 -5.06
N MET A 57 28.54 -2.40 -3.74
CA MET A 57 27.88 -3.19 -2.69
C MET A 57 26.53 -2.60 -2.22
N GLU A 58 26.16 -1.39 -2.65
CA GLU A 58 24.88 -0.74 -2.29
C GLU A 58 23.71 -1.06 -3.24
N ASN A 59 23.97 -1.72 -4.38
CA ASN A 59 22.99 -1.94 -5.45
C ASN A 59 22.26 -3.29 -5.40
N GLN A 60 22.38 -4.05 -4.32
CA GLN A 60 21.73 -5.35 -4.21
C GLN A 60 20.84 -5.41 -2.98
N CYS A 61 19.57 -5.77 -3.21
CA CYS A 61 18.69 -6.21 -2.15
C CYS A 61 19.40 -7.32 -1.37
N LYS A 62 19.62 -7.11 -0.07
CA LYS A 62 20.21 -8.13 0.78
C LYS A 62 19.14 -9.19 0.96
N ASN A 63 19.38 -10.41 0.50
CA ASN A 63 18.44 -11.52 0.59
C ASN A 63 18.98 -12.62 1.53
N ASP A 64 18.12 -13.09 2.42
CA ASP A 64 18.06 -14.49 2.84
C ASP A 64 16.77 -15.09 2.24
N VAL A 65 16.91 -16.08 1.37
CA VAL A 65 15.82 -16.56 0.51
C VAL A 65 14.96 -17.59 1.26
N ASN A 66 13.62 -17.46 1.17
CA ASN A 66 12.56 -18.48 1.35
C ASN A 66 11.81 -18.72 2.69
N THR A 67 11.66 -17.77 3.62
CA THR A 67 10.95 -18.10 4.89
C THR A 67 9.52 -17.59 5.08
N ILE A 68 8.99 -16.71 4.21
CA ILE A 68 7.64 -16.16 4.42
C ILE A 68 6.69 -16.55 3.28
N PRO A 69 5.54 -17.20 3.57
CA PRO A 69 4.47 -17.38 2.61
C PRO A 69 4.06 -16.03 2.01
N ARG A 70 4.20 -15.91 0.70
CA ARG A 70 3.68 -14.77 -0.06
C ARG A 70 2.28 -15.10 -0.52
N LEU A 71 1.30 -14.70 0.28
CA LEU A 71 -0.09 -14.72 -0.14
C LEU A 71 -0.37 -13.48 -0.99
N ASN A 72 -1.25 -13.64 -1.97
CA ASN A 72 -1.79 -12.50 -2.70
C ASN A 72 -2.85 -11.85 -1.82
N SER A 73 -2.46 -10.77 -1.13
CA SER A 73 -3.33 -9.94 -0.30
C SER A 73 -3.64 -8.61 -1.01
N PHE A 74 -3.95 -8.69 -2.32
CA PHE A 74 -4.26 -7.51 -3.12
C PHE A 74 -5.28 -6.61 -2.41
N GLY A 75 -5.02 -5.31 -2.37
CA GLY A 75 -5.96 -4.35 -1.79
C GLY A 75 -6.21 -4.46 -0.29
N ASN A 76 -5.42 -5.22 0.45
CA ASN A 76 -5.36 -5.17 1.91
C ASN A 76 -3.91 -5.34 2.37
N ILE A 77 -3.27 -4.21 2.71
CA ILE A 77 -1.93 -4.17 3.30
C ILE A 77 -2.09 -3.72 4.74
N ILE A 78 -1.71 -4.56 5.69
CA ILE A 78 -1.73 -4.26 7.12
C ILE A 78 -0.43 -4.80 7.70
N ILE A 79 0.52 -3.90 7.89
CA ILE A 79 1.87 -4.23 8.36
C ILE A 79 2.27 -3.31 9.50
N SER A 80 3.08 -3.83 10.42
CA SER A 80 3.63 -3.07 11.52
C SER A 80 5.11 -3.33 11.68
N GLU A 81 5.89 -2.25 11.77
CA GLU A 81 7.29 -2.32 12.16
C GLU A 81 7.40 -2.24 13.68
N ARG A 82 8.14 -3.16 14.28
CA ARG A 82 8.41 -3.15 15.72
C ARG A 82 9.58 -2.24 16.03
N LEU A 83 9.36 -1.28 16.93
CA LEU A 83 10.37 -0.35 17.38
C LEU A 83 11.12 -0.89 18.62
N PRO A 84 12.38 -0.47 18.86
CA PRO A 84 13.20 -0.96 19.99
C PRO A 84 12.60 -0.73 21.38
N ASN A 85 11.73 0.27 21.53
CA ASN A 85 11.04 0.62 22.78
C ASN A 85 9.77 -0.21 23.03
N ASN A 86 9.60 -1.34 22.34
CA ASN A 86 8.44 -2.21 22.45
C ASN A 86 7.11 -1.58 21.98
N SER A 87 7.20 -0.51 21.18
CA SER A 87 6.08 0.06 20.43
C SER A 87 6.12 -0.41 18.98
N ALA A 88 5.09 -0.11 18.20
CA ALA A 88 5.05 -0.41 16.78
C ALA A 88 4.42 0.75 15.99
N VAL A 89 4.91 0.96 14.77
CA VAL A 89 4.24 1.85 13.80
C VAL A 89 3.55 0.96 12.79
N ARG A 90 2.28 1.25 12.47
CA ARG A 90 1.45 0.46 11.58
C ARG A 90 1.03 1.29 10.38
N PHE A 91 1.18 0.69 9.21
CA PHE A 91 0.59 1.16 7.96
C PHE A 91 -0.55 0.23 7.54
N ASN A 92 -1.69 0.83 7.21
CA ASN A 92 -2.86 0.16 6.68
C ASN A 92 -3.21 0.79 5.33
N GLU A 93 -3.49 -0.06 4.35
CA GLU A 93 -4.08 0.34 3.07
C GLU A 93 -5.16 -0.67 2.69
N ASN A 94 -6.37 -0.16 2.42
CA ASN A 94 -7.43 -0.92 1.78
C ASN A 94 -7.75 -0.30 0.42
N ILE A 95 -7.68 -1.11 -0.62
CA ILE A 95 -8.16 -0.79 -1.97
C ILE A 95 -9.37 -1.69 -2.22
N ILE A 96 -10.56 -1.10 -2.18
CA ILE A 96 -11.81 -1.84 -2.34
C ILE A 96 -12.49 -1.32 -3.61
N ILE A 97 -12.81 -2.24 -4.51
CA ILE A 97 -13.59 -1.92 -5.71
C ILE A 97 -14.87 -2.70 -5.69
N ILE A 98 -16.00 -2.00 -5.76
CA ILE A 98 -17.33 -2.56 -5.76
C ILE A 98 -17.99 -2.27 -7.12
N PRO A 99 -18.08 -3.27 -8.02
CA PRO A 99 -18.86 -3.15 -9.23
C PRO A 99 -20.34 -3.07 -8.92
N LYS A 100 -21.09 -2.50 -9.86
CA LYS A 100 -22.54 -2.39 -9.75
C LYS A 100 -23.14 -3.79 -9.59
N THR A 101 -23.78 -4.01 -8.44
CA THR A 101 -24.26 -5.32 -8.02
C THR A 101 -25.72 -5.22 -7.57
N ASP A 102 -26.56 -6.13 -8.07
CA ASP A 102 -27.95 -6.32 -7.65
C ASP A 102 -28.06 -7.70 -6.99
N LEU A 103 -28.01 -7.72 -5.66
CA LEU A 103 -28.08 -8.94 -4.87
C LEU A 103 -29.43 -9.66 -5.01
N ASN A 104 -30.52 -8.92 -5.24
CA ASN A 104 -31.85 -9.53 -5.42
C ASN A 104 -31.95 -10.30 -6.73
N LYS A 105 -31.28 -9.78 -7.77
CA LYS A 105 -31.23 -10.43 -9.09
C LYS A 105 -30.03 -11.36 -9.25
N SER A 106 -29.11 -11.37 -8.29
CA SER A 106 -27.85 -12.12 -8.37
C SER A 106 -27.05 -11.74 -9.63
N ILE A 107 -26.95 -10.45 -9.92
CA ILE A 107 -26.21 -9.92 -11.08
C ILE A 107 -25.14 -8.95 -10.59
N THR A 108 -23.93 -9.07 -11.12
CA THR A 108 -22.85 -8.11 -10.96
C THR A 108 -22.27 -7.72 -12.31
N THR A 109 -21.84 -6.47 -12.45
CA THR A 109 -21.26 -5.93 -13.69
C THR A 109 -19.77 -6.24 -13.85
N GLY A 110 -19.11 -6.74 -12.80
CA GLY A 110 -17.68 -6.98 -12.83
C GLY A 110 -17.23 -8.16 -12.00
N LYS A 111 -16.03 -8.64 -12.29
CA LYS A 111 -15.33 -9.71 -11.59
C LYS A 111 -13.88 -9.31 -11.40
N MET A 112 -13.33 -9.66 -10.24
CA MET A 112 -11.91 -9.45 -9.95
C MET A 112 -11.19 -10.80 -9.87
N TYR A 113 -10.08 -10.92 -10.58
CA TYR A 113 -9.25 -12.10 -10.70
C TYR A 113 -7.92 -11.83 -10.02
N LEU A 114 -7.54 -12.64 -9.03
CA LEU A 114 -6.25 -12.58 -8.37
C LEU A 114 -5.22 -13.30 -9.24
N GLN A 115 -4.37 -12.54 -9.91
CA GLN A 115 -3.44 -13.03 -10.91
C GLN A 115 -2.14 -12.23 -10.92
N ASN A 116 -1.03 -12.89 -11.23
CA ASN A 116 0.31 -12.32 -11.14
C ASN A 116 0.70 -11.62 -12.45
N TRP A 117 -0.10 -10.65 -12.88
CA TRP A 117 0.02 -10.02 -14.19
C TRP A 117 1.33 -9.24 -14.37
N THR A 118 1.92 -8.70 -13.29
CA THR A 118 3.21 -8.00 -13.37
C THR A 118 4.31 -8.95 -13.82
N HIS A 119 4.33 -10.17 -13.27
CA HIS A 119 5.28 -11.22 -13.67
C HIS A 119 5.05 -11.66 -15.12
N GLU A 120 3.79 -11.74 -15.58
CA GLU A 120 3.45 -12.12 -16.95
C GLU A 120 3.99 -11.13 -18.00
N ILE A 121 4.13 -9.86 -17.64
CA ILE A 121 4.73 -8.82 -18.50
C ILE A 121 6.21 -8.56 -18.21
N GLY A 122 6.84 -9.35 -17.33
CA GLY A 122 8.27 -9.26 -17.03
C GLY A 122 8.66 -8.22 -15.96
N ILE A 123 7.70 -7.67 -15.22
CA ILE A 123 7.97 -6.70 -14.14
C ILE A 123 7.87 -7.41 -12.80
N THR A 124 8.89 -7.28 -11.97
CA THR A 124 8.99 -7.90 -10.65
C THR A 124 9.44 -6.92 -9.59
N VAL A 125 8.63 -6.81 -8.55
CA VAL A 125 8.99 -5.99 -7.40
C VAL A 125 9.92 -6.78 -6.49
N PRO A 126 11.11 -6.25 -6.16
CA PRO A 126 12.01 -6.94 -5.25
C PRO A 126 11.43 -6.93 -3.85
N CYS A 127 11.63 -8.03 -3.13
CA CYS A 127 11.65 -8.01 -1.67
C CYS A 127 10.36 -7.56 -0.93
N TYR A 128 9.18 -7.64 -1.55
CA TYR A 128 7.97 -7.27 -0.84
C TYR A 128 7.63 -8.25 0.31
N ILE A 129 7.16 -7.72 1.44
CA ILE A 129 6.75 -8.49 2.63
C ILE A 129 5.24 -8.74 2.67
N GLN A 130 4.47 -7.86 2.03
CA GLN A 130 3.05 -8.01 1.78
C GLN A 130 2.69 -7.33 0.45
N GLY A 131 1.66 -7.82 -0.21
CA GLY A 131 1.16 -7.24 -1.44
C GLY A 131 0.30 -8.22 -2.20
N GLY A 132 -0.10 -7.83 -3.40
CA GLY A 132 -0.87 -8.67 -4.27
C GLY A 132 -1.20 -7.99 -5.58
N GLU A 133 -1.81 -8.77 -6.45
CA GLU A 133 -2.08 -8.43 -7.82
C GLU A 133 -3.47 -8.91 -8.21
N ALA A 134 -4.22 -8.05 -8.88
CA ALA A 134 -5.55 -8.38 -9.34
C ALA A 134 -5.85 -7.77 -10.70
N THR A 135 -6.88 -8.29 -11.33
CA THR A 135 -7.42 -7.75 -12.57
C THR A 135 -8.91 -7.67 -12.46
N LEU A 136 -9.43 -6.47 -12.61
CA LEU A 136 -10.85 -6.19 -12.66
C LEU A 136 -11.30 -6.20 -14.12
N ASP A 137 -12.33 -6.97 -14.42
CA ASP A 137 -13.08 -6.88 -15.67
C ASP A 137 -14.48 -6.40 -15.32
N ASN A 138 -14.87 -5.23 -15.80
CA ASN A 138 -16.10 -4.58 -15.39
C ASN A 138 -16.72 -3.76 -16.53
N ASN A 139 -18.03 -3.95 -16.74
CA ASN A 139 -18.76 -3.36 -17.88
C ASN A 139 -19.58 -2.10 -17.53
N SER A 140 -19.51 -1.61 -16.30
CA SER A 140 -20.23 -0.42 -15.81
C SER A 140 -19.29 0.42 -14.95
N THR A 141 -19.67 1.64 -14.57
CA THR A 141 -18.96 2.37 -13.51
C THR A 141 -18.97 1.57 -12.20
N SER A 142 -17.82 1.49 -11.53
CA SER A 142 -17.63 0.90 -10.19
C SER A 142 -17.44 1.99 -9.14
N LYS A 143 -17.63 1.65 -7.87
CA LYS A 143 -17.16 2.46 -6.74
C LYS A 143 -15.80 1.97 -6.28
N GLY A 144 -14.83 2.87 -6.20
CA GLY A 144 -13.54 2.66 -5.55
C GLY A 144 -13.55 3.28 -4.16
N PHE A 145 -12.97 2.57 -3.19
CA PHE A 145 -12.69 3.08 -1.86
C PHE A 145 -11.21 2.87 -1.56
N HIS A 146 -10.56 3.92 -1.07
CA HIS A 146 -9.16 3.90 -0.68
C HIS A 146 -9.04 4.38 0.76
N ASP A 147 -8.82 3.43 1.67
CA ASP A 147 -8.64 3.73 3.08
C ASP A 147 -7.18 3.57 3.44
N LEU A 148 -6.54 4.67 3.84
CA LEU A 148 -5.16 4.73 4.27
C LEU A 148 -5.10 5.07 5.76
N GLY A 149 -4.23 4.37 6.49
CA GLY A 149 -4.03 4.61 7.92
C GLY A 149 -2.55 4.52 8.30
N LEU A 150 -2.10 5.47 9.12
CA LEU A 150 -0.83 5.42 9.81
C LEU A 150 -1.09 5.58 11.31
N CYS A 151 -0.61 4.65 12.13
CA CYS A 151 -0.80 4.74 13.57
C CYS A 151 0.38 4.18 14.37
N ILE A 152 0.41 4.54 15.66
CA ILE A 152 1.37 4.01 16.63
C ILE A 152 0.61 3.13 17.62
N SER A 153 1.11 1.92 17.87
CA SER A 153 0.74 1.09 19.01
C SER A 153 1.81 1.21 20.09
N THR A 154 1.41 1.45 21.33
CA THR A 154 2.31 1.49 22.50
C THR A 154 2.58 0.10 23.09
N SER A 155 2.10 -0.97 22.45
CA SER A 155 2.28 -2.35 22.86
C SER A 155 2.89 -3.18 21.73
N SER A 156 3.82 -4.08 22.07
CA SER A 156 4.37 -5.09 21.16
C SER A 156 3.59 -6.42 21.20
N GLN A 157 2.58 -6.53 22.07
CA GLN A 157 1.67 -7.68 22.13
C GLN A 157 0.64 -7.59 21.01
N ILE A 158 1.13 -7.43 19.79
CA ILE A 158 0.37 -7.02 18.62
C ILE A 158 -0.72 -8.04 18.32
N ASP A 159 -1.95 -7.70 18.66
CA ASP A 159 -3.16 -8.12 17.96
C ASP A 159 -3.53 -6.96 17.02
N LEU A 160 -3.23 -7.07 15.72
CA LEU A 160 -3.34 -5.92 14.78
C LEU A 160 -4.79 -5.42 14.67
N THR A 161 -5.80 -6.17 15.10
CA THR A 161 -7.21 -5.75 15.03
C THR A 161 -7.74 -5.19 16.35
N ASN A 162 -7.17 -5.57 17.50
CA ASN A 162 -7.75 -5.27 18.83
C ASN A 162 -6.95 -4.27 19.69
N GLU A 163 -5.72 -3.91 19.30
CA GLU A 163 -4.95 -2.91 20.06
C GLU A 163 -5.37 -1.46 19.73
N ARG A 164 -5.23 -0.57 20.74
CA ARG A 164 -5.37 0.89 20.57
C ARG A 164 -4.32 1.41 19.58
N CYS A 165 -4.71 1.46 18.32
CA CYS A 165 -4.04 2.18 17.25
C CYS A 165 -4.29 3.67 17.49
N ILE A 166 -3.28 4.39 17.99
CA ILE A 166 -3.36 5.86 18.10
C ILE A 166 -3.11 6.38 16.68
N PHE A 167 -4.19 6.59 15.94
CA PHE A 167 -4.13 7.06 14.56
C PHE A 167 -3.39 8.40 14.51
N LEU A 168 -2.25 8.41 13.82
CA LEU A 168 -1.55 9.63 13.44
C LEU A 168 -2.30 10.29 12.29
N LYS A 169 -2.78 9.47 11.34
CA LYS A 169 -3.58 9.90 10.21
C LYS A 169 -4.44 8.76 9.69
N THR A 170 -5.68 9.09 9.33
CA THR A 170 -6.56 8.25 8.51
C THR A 170 -7.07 9.09 7.35
N VAL A 171 -7.12 8.51 6.16
CA VAL A 171 -7.66 9.15 4.97
C VAL A 171 -8.52 8.13 4.25
N ASN A 172 -9.73 8.53 3.87
CA ASN A 172 -10.65 7.70 3.11
C ASN A 172 -11.07 8.47 1.86
N TYR A 173 -10.92 7.86 0.69
CA TYR A 173 -11.37 8.40 -0.58
C TYR A 173 -12.44 7.50 -1.17
N GLU A 174 -13.49 8.10 -1.73
CA GLU A 174 -14.46 7.42 -2.59
C GLU A 174 -14.29 7.97 -4.01
N SER A 175 -14.32 7.09 -5.01
CA SER A 175 -14.16 7.48 -6.41
C SER A 175 -15.07 6.67 -7.32
N GLU A 176 -15.51 7.29 -8.41
CA GLU A 176 -16.17 6.58 -9.50
C GLU A 176 -15.13 6.08 -10.49
N LEU A 177 -15.11 4.77 -10.72
CA LEU A 177 -14.13 4.11 -11.57
C LEU A 177 -14.77 3.74 -12.91
N PRO A 178 -14.17 4.13 -14.05
CA PRO A 178 -14.75 3.85 -15.35
C PRO A 178 -14.79 2.34 -15.65
N PRO A 179 -15.69 1.91 -16.56
CA PRO A 179 -15.70 0.54 -17.06
C PRO A 179 -14.43 0.23 -17.84
N GLY A 180 -14.11 -1.06 -17.93
CA GLY A 180 -12.94 -1.56 -18.65
C GLY A 180 -12.29 -2.73 -17.94
N ARG A 181 -11.20 -3.21 -18.55
CA ARG A 181 -10.29 -4.16 -17.91
C ARG A 181 -9.09 -3.39 -17.35
N VAL A 182 -8.84 -3.54 -16.06
CA VAL A 182 -7.73 -2.87 -15.37
C VAL A 182 -6.99 -3.88 -14.50
N HIS A 183 -5.67 -3.91 -14.65
CA HIS A 183 -4.75 -4.70 -13.85
C HIS A 183 -4.16 -3.80 -12.76
N MET A 184 -4.11 -4.27 -11.53
CA MET A 184 -3.61 -3.51 -10.39
C MET A 184 -2.69 -4.37 -9.55
N ALA A 185 -1.64 -3.77 -9.02
CA ALA A 185 -0.74 -4.41 -8.07
C ALA A 185 -0.36 -3.42 -6.98
N THR A 186 -0.33 -3.87 -5.73
CA THR A 186 0.19 -3.09 -4.61
C THR A 186 1.14 -3.93 -3.79
N TYR A 187 2.26 -3.35 -3.38
CA TYR A 187 3.32 -4.03 -2.64
C TYR A 187 3.90 -3.15 -1.54
N ALA A 188 4.25 -3.78 -0.43
CA ALA A 188 4.97 -3.17 0.69
C ALA A 188 6.39 -3.76 0.75
N ILE A 189 7.40 -2.92 0.56
CA ILE A 189 8.81 -3.31 0.49
C ILE A 189 9.59 -2.66 1.63
N PRO A 190 10.32 -3.42 2.45
CA PRO A 190 11.12 -2.88 3.52
C PRO A 190 12.42 -2.27 3.00
N LEU A 191 12.79 -1.14 3.60
CA LEU A 191 14.00 -0.37 3.28
C LEU A 191 15.19 -0.70 4.16
N ALA A 192 14.95 -1.28 5.34
CA ALA A 192 15.97 -1.60 6.32
C ALA A 192 15.76 -2.97 6.96
N ASN A 193 16.78 -3.43 7.70
CA ASN A 193 16.74 -4.67 8.44
C ASN A 193 15.95 -4.50 9.74
N THR A 194 14.63 -4.63 9.66
CA THR A 194 13.71 -4.43 10.79
C THR A 194 12.78 -5.63 10.97
N SER A 195 12.14 -5.70 12.13
CA SER A 195 11.20 -6.76 12.48
C SER A 195 9.78 -6.30 12.24
N TRP A 196 8.99 -7.16 11.61
CA TRP A 196 7.66 -6.86 11.12
C TRP A 196 6.64 -7.84 11.68
N ASP A 197 5.41 -7.34 11.79
CA ASP A 197 4.19 -8.12 11.87
C ASP A 197 3.33 -7.78 10.65
N LYS A 198 2.63 -8.77 10.10
CA LYS A 198 1.65 -8.55 9.03
C LYS A 198 0.39 -9.37 9.24
N TRP A 199 -0.69 -8.86 8.66
CA TRP A 199 -1.96 -9.56 8.57
C TRP A 199 -2.26 -9.82 7.09
N ASP A 200 -2.05 -11.06 6.65
CA ASP A 200 -2.34 -11.46 5.28
C ASP A 200 -3.83 -11.74 5.12
N HIS A 201 -4.44 -11.03 4.18
CA HIS A 201 -5.80 -11.31 3.74
C HIS A 201 -5.81 -12.55 2.86
N VAL A 202 -6.51 -13.60 3.30
CA VAL A 202 -6.63 -14.87 2.58
C VAL A 202 -7.95 -14.89 1.81
N TYR A 203 -7.85 -14.90 0.49
CA TYR A 203 -9.02 -15.06 -0.37
C TYR A 203 -9.47 -16.51 -0.48
N CYS A 204 -10.78 -16.72 -0.46
CA CYS A 204 -11.37 -18.06 -0.59
C CYS A 204 -11.25 -18.65 -2.00
N SER A 205 -10.97 -17.81 -2.99
CA SER A 205 -10.86 -18.17 -4.41
C SER A 205 -9.93 -17.19 -5.12
N LYS A 206 -9.37 -17.61 -6.25
CA LYS A 206 -8.66 -16.71 -7.18
C LYS A 206 -9.60 -15.75 -7.93
N VAL A 207 -10.90 -15.92 -7.77
CA VAL A 207 -11.93 -15.02 -8.32
C VAL A 207 -12.75 -14.49 -7.16
N ILE A 208 -12.83 -13.17 -7.05
CA ILE A 208 -13.70 -12.49 -6.10
C ILE A 208 -15.08 -12.40 -6.74
N ASP A 209 -16.02 -13.14 -6.15
CA ASP A 209 -17.44 -13.09 -6.51
C ASP A 209 -18.18 -12.14 -5.58
N TYR A 210 -18.49 -10.96 -6.10
CA TYR A 210 -19.23 -9.88 -5.41
C TYR A 210 -20.67 -10.24 -5.03
N LEU A 211 -21.19 -11.38 -5.49
CA LEU A 211 -22.50 -11.89 -5.11
C LEU A 211 -22.45 -12.85 -3.91
N SER A 212 -21.25 -13.24 -3.49
CA SER A 212 -21.04 -14.20 -2.42
C SER A 212 -20.27 -13.56 -1.27
N VAL A 213 -20.62 -13.92 -0.04
CA VAL A 213 -19.79 -13.61 1.12
C VAL A 213 -18.92 -14.81 1.39
N CYS A 214 -17.62 -14.59 1.31
CA CYS A 214 -16.63 -15.55 1.77
C CYS A 214 -16.02 -14.95 3.05
N GLY A 215 -16.02 -15.72 4.14
CA GLY A 215 -15.28 -15.32 5.34
C GLY A 215 -13.79 -15.34 4.99
N HIS A 216 -13.04 -14.32 5.38
CA HIS A 216 -11.61 -14.25 5.09
C HIS A 216 -10.86 -14.82 6.29
N PRO A 217 -10.33 -16.05 6.23
CA PRO A 217 -9.54 -16.58 7.33
C PRO A 217 -8.31 -15.70 7.49
N GLU A 218 -8.14 -15.16 8.69
CA GLU A 218 -7.05 -14.26 8.99
C GLU A 218 -5.74 -15.05 9.13
N LEU A 219 -4.71 -14.70 8.35
CA LEU A 219 -3.36 -15.25 8.58
C LEU A 219 -2.45 -14.20 9.20
N TRP A 220 -2.11 -14.46 10.46
CA TRP A 220 -1.27 -13.61 11.27
C TRP A 220 0.18 -14.10 11.22
N VAL A 221 1.08 -13.25 10.71
CA VAL A 221 2.52 -13.54 10.71
C VAL A 221 3.19 -12.51 11.62
N LYS A 222 3.62 -12.96 12.81
CA LYS A 222 4.20 -12.11 13.84
C LYS A 222 5.70 -12.35 13.96
N ASN A 223 6.42 -11.31 14.36
CA ASN A 223 7.82 -11.33 14.75
C ASN A 223 8.72 -11.97 13.68
N PHE A 224 8.51 -11.56 12.42
CA PHE A 224 9.40 -11.95 11.35
C PHE A 224 10.38 -10.81 11.07
N THR A 225 11.66 -11.13 11.05
CA THR A 225 12.63 -10.22 10.44
C THR A 225 12.45 -10.32 8.94
N SER A 226 12.38 -9.19 8.24
CA SER A 226 12.23 -9.25 6.80
C SER A 226 13.37 -10.07 6.20
N PRO A 227 13.09 -11.07 5.35
CA PRO A 227 14.11 -11.88 4.72
C PRO A 227 15.00 -11.05 3.80
N CYS A 228 14.59 -9.82 3.48
CA CYS A 228 15.36 -8.93 2.66
C CYS A 228 15.03 -7.47 2.92
N TYR A 229 15.85 -6.55 2.41
CA TYR A 229 15.52 -5.13 2.33
C TYR A 229 16.28 -4.48 1.17
N CYS A 230 15.72 -3.42 0.61
CA CYS A 230 16.27 -2.71 -0.53
C CYS A 230 16.17 -1.20 -0.31
N ASN A 231 17.21 -0.43 -0.59
CA ASN A 231 17.06 1.03 -0.59
C ASN A 231 16.10 1.47 -1.71
N SER A 232 15.44 2.62 -1.52
CA SER A 232 14.41 3.13 -2.44
C SER A 232 14.93 3.34 -3.85
N HIS A 233 16.16 3.84 -4.01
CA HIS A 233 16.78 4.04 -5.31
C HIS A 233 16.91 2.72 -6.11
N THR A 234 17.32 1.64 -5.45
CA THR A 234 17.47 0.32 -6.07
C THR A 234 16.12 -0.26 -6.48
N ILE A 235 15.08 -0.08 -5.65
CA ILE A 235 13.71 -0.50 -5.97
C ILE A 235 13.23 0.22 -7.22
N ILE A 236 13.28 1.56 -7.22
CA ILE A 236 12.81 2.40 -8.33
C ILE A 236 13.57 2.02 -9.60
N LYS A 237 14.91 2.04 -9.55
CA LYS A 237 15.74 1.71 -10.71
C LYS A 237 15.39 0.34 -11.30
N LYS A 238 15.35 -0.71 -10.48
CA LYS A 238 15.04 -2.07 -10.95
C LYS A 238 13.68 -2.14 -11.64
N VAL A 239 12.65 -1.57 -11.01
CA VAL A 239 11.29 -1.60 -11.56
C VAL A 239 11.20 -0.78 -12.85
N LEU A 240 11.84 0.39 -12.92
CA LEU A 240 11.86 1.20 -14.14
C LEU A 240 12.65 0.53 -15.29
N ASP A 241 13.78 -0.11 -14.98
CA ASP A 241 14.54 -0.90 -15.97
C ASP A 241 13.65 -2.04 -16.53
N GLU A 242 12.92 -2.77 -15.67
CA GLU A 242 12.02 -3.85 -16.11
C GLU A 242 10.80 -3.35 -16.89
N ILE A 243 10.30 -2.14 -16.60
CA ILE A 243 9.24 -1.49 -17.37
C ILE A 243 9.72 -1.21 -18.81
N ASP A 244 10.94 -0.66 -18.95
CA ASP A 244 11.53 -0.42 -20.26
C ASP A 244 11.74 -1.74 -21.02
N GLU A 245 12.29 -2.77 -20.36
CA GLU A 245 12.46 -4.12 -20.92
C GLU A 245 11.12 -4.78 -21.33
N ALA A 246 10.04 -4.50 -20.60
CA ALA A 246 8.67 -4.93 -20.93
C ALA A 246 8.09 -4.21 -22.17
N GLY A 247 8.81 -3.23 -22.71
CA GLY A 247 8.45 -2.47 -23.92
C GLY A 247 7.62 -1.21 -23.65
N PHE A 248 7.52 -0.76 -22.39
CA PHE A 248 6.89 0.50 -22.01
C PHE A 248 7.89 1.67 -22.11
N SER A 249 8.57 1.80 -23.25
CA SER A 249 9.69 2.74 -23.42
C SER A 249 9.27 4.21 -23.58
N THR A 250 7.97 4.49 -23.76
CA THR A 250 7.46 5.87 -23.88
C THR A 250 6.96 6.35 -22.54
N MET A 251 7.76 7.18 -21.86
CA MET A 251 7.35 7.88 -20.64
C MET A 251 6.43 9.06 -21.00
N VAL A 252 5.19 8.99 -20.55
CA VAL A 252 4.15 10.02 -20.74
C VAL A 252 4.30 11.13 -19.70
N SER A 253 4.55 10.75 -18.44
CA SER A 253 4.80 11.70 -17.36
C SER A 253 5.68 11.10 -16.27
N SER A 254 6.38 11.99 -15.56
CA SER A 254 7.07 11.67 -14.31
C SER A 254 6.87 12.84 -13.35
N GLU A 255 6.46 12.56 -12.12
CA GLU A 255 6.22 13.58 -11.11
C GLU A 255 6.84 13.17 -9.77
N LYS A 256 7.42 14.14 -9.08
CA LYS A 256 7.71 14.03 -7.65
C LYS A 256 6.69 14.87 -6.90
N SER A 257 5.75 14.21 -6.25
CA SER A 257 4.68 14.90 -5.54
C SER A 257 5.12 15.33 -4.15
N THR A 258 4.43 16.32 -3.58
CA THR A 258 4.74 16.83 -2.25
C THR A 258 4.48 15.78 -1.17
N PRO A 259 5.36 15.65 -0.16
CA PRO A 259 5.10 14.80 1.00
C PRO A 259 3.79 15.18 1.70
N ASN A 260 3.07 14.19 2.22
CA ASN A 260 1.82 14.39 2.98
C ASN A 260 1.89 13.69 4.34
N GLU A 261 0.82 13.67 5.12
CA GLU A 261 0.84 13.16 6.50
C GLU A 261 1.18 11.66 6.62
N ILE A 262 1.00 10.87 5.55
CA ILE A 262 1.29 9.43 5.53
C ILE A 262 2.62 9.14 4.83
N PHE A 263 2.95 9.86 3.76
CA PHE A 263 4.09 9.56 2.91
C PHE A 263 5.15 10.67 2.91
N SER A 264 6.42 10.29 3.04
CA SER A 264 7.57 11.20 3.09
C SER A 264 8.14 11.54 1.72
N GLN A 265 7.91 10.68 0.73
CA GLN A 265 8.35 10.85 -0.66
C GLN A 265 7.38 10.09 -1.56
N ILE A 266 6.99 10.70 -2.67
CA ILE A 266 6.11 10.09 -3.68
C ILE A 266 6.73 10.37 -5.05
N GLU A 267 7.00 9.30 -5.81
CA GLU A 267 7.46 9.38 -7.20
C GLU A 267 6.49 8.61 -8.09
N ILE A 268 5.98 9.28 -9.12
CA ILE A 268 4.96 8.76 -10.03
C ILE A 268 5.53 8.76 -11.44
N TYR A 269 5.23 7.69 -12.18
CA TYR A 269 5.60 7.52 -13.57
C TYR A 269 4.41 6.96 -14.34
N ILE A 270 4.14 7.49 -15.54
CA ILE A 270 3.17 6.93 -16.48
C ILE A 270 3.89 6.59 -17.76
N TYR A 271 3.75 5.34 -18.21
CA TYR A 271 4.33 4.84 -19.44
C TYR A 271 3.25 4.38 -20.41
N ARG A 272 3.60 4.32 -21.70
CA ARG A 272 2.74 3.86 -22.78
C ARG A 272 3.42 2.80 -23.62
N LYS A 273 2.65 1.78 -24.01
CA LYS A 273 2.99 0.74 -24.98
C LYS A 273 1.79 0.48 -25.90
N GLY A 274 1.83 0.95 -27.14
CA GLY A 274 0.67 0.89 -28.02
C GLY A 274 -0.52 1.66 -27.45
N ASP A 275 -1.62 0.99 -27.16
CA ASP A 275 -2.82 1.57 -26.52
C ASP A 275 -2.89 1.28 -25.01
N GLU A 276 -1.92 0.55 -24.47
CA GLU A 276 -1.79 0.25 -23.05
C GLU A 276 -1.02 1.34 -22.33
N TYR A 277 -1.48 1.68 -21.13
CA TYR A 277 -0.85 2.63 -20.23
C TYR A 277 -0.54 1.97 -18.91
N LEU A 278 0.66 2.22 -18.37
CA LEU A 278 1.11 1.72 -17.08
C LEU A 278 1.45 2.89 -16.17
N TYR A 279 0.64 3.07 -15.14
CA TYR A 279 0.93 3.95 -14.01
C TYR A 279 1.73 3.19 -12.96
N VAL A 280 2.81 3.79 -12.46
CA VAL A 280 3.61 3.27 -11.34
C VAL A 280 3.89 4.37 -10.34
N GLU A 281 3.63 4.10 -9.07
CA GLU A 281 3.90 5.00 -7.95
C GLU A 281 4.77 4.30 -6.90
N PHE A 282 5.79 5.01 -6.43
CA PHE A 282 6.60 4.65 -5.28
C PHE A 282 6.37 5.68 -4.16
N ALA A 283 5.81 5.24 -3.05
CA ALA A 283 5.48 6.10 -1.92
C ALA A 283 6.17 5.59 -0.64
N GLN A 284 7.15 6.35 -0.14
CA GLN A 284 7.82 6.02 1.12
C GLN A 284 6.93 6.41 2.30
N VAL A 285 6.68 5.48 3.22
CA VAL A 285 5.78 5.70 4.36
C VAL A 285 6.53 6.42 5.49
N LYS A 286 5.90 7.43 6.09
CA LYS A 286 6.49 8.22 7.19
C LYS A 286 6.66 7.37 8.45
N GLY A 287 7.85 7.48 9.05
CA GLY A 287 8.16 6.81 10.31
C GLY A 287 8.25 5.29 10.21
N LEU A 288 8.33 4.76 8.99
CA LEU A 288 8.49 3.35 8.68
C LEU A 288 9.59 3.19 7.64
N ASP A 289 10.42 2.15 7.81
CA ASP A 289 11.39 1.74 6.81
C ASP A 289 10.68 0.95 5.69
N LEU A 290 9.75 1.60 4.98
CA LEU A 290 8.87 0.99 3.99
C LEU A 290 8.62 1.89 2.77
N VAL A 291 8.62 1.28 1.57
CA VAL A 291 8.04 1.83 0.34
C VAL A 291 6.81 1.03 -0.07
N ARG A 292 5.72 1.74 -0.35
CA ARG A 292 4.54 1.24 -1.05
C ARG A 292 4.74 1.41 -2.55
N VAL A 293 4.54 0.36 -3.32
CA VAL A 293 4.56 0.39 -4.78
C VAL A 293 3.17 0.07 -5.30
N LEU A 294 2.60 0.95 -6.11
CA LEU A 294 1.35 0.72 -6.83
C LEU A 294 1.61 0.70 -8.32
N MET A 295 1.01 -0.26 -8.99
CA MET A 295 1.01 -0.35 -10.45
C MET A 295 -0.43 -0.49 -10.93
N ILE A 296 -0.77 0.24 -11.99
CA ILE A 296 -2.08 0.17 -12.65
C ILE A 296 -1.86 0.12 -14.15
N LEU A 297 -2.33 -0.95 -14.79
CA LEU A 297 -2.24 -1.17 -16.23
C LEU A 297 -3.65 -1.27 -16.82
N GLY A 298 -3.89 -0.61 -17.94
CA GLY A 298 -5.15 -0.68 -18.66
C GLY A 298 -5.07 -0.10 -20.07
N GLU A 299 -6.13 -0.31 -20.84
CA GLU A 299 -6.29 0.30 -22.16
C GLU A 299 -6.79 1.74 -22.02
N GLY A 300 -6.06 2.67 -22.62
CA GLY A 300 -6.40 4.10 -22.61
C GLY A 300 -5.92 4.86 -21.36
N GLU A 301 -5.36 6.04 -21.62
CA GLU A 301 -4.77 6.91 -20.59
C GLU A 301 -5.77 7.33 -19.51
N GLU A 302 -6.99 7.69 -19.91
CA GLU A 302 -8.01 8.22 -19.02
C GLU A 302 -8.53 7.16 -18.03
N VAL A 303 -8.62 5.89 -18.47
CA VAL A 303 -8.99 4.79 -17.58
C VAL A 303 -7.91 4.61 -16.52
N VAL A 304 -6.64 4.54 -16.93
CA VAL A 304 -5.52 4.36 -16.00
C VAL A 304 -5.39 5.54 -15.04
N LYS A 305 -5.57 6.78 -15.51
CA LYS A 305 -5.57 7.97 -14.65
C LYS A 305 -6.71 7.96 -13.65
N ALA A 306 -7.94 7.61 -14.04
CA ALA A 306 -9.07 7.56 -13.11
C ALA A 306 -8.87 6.54 -11.99
N TYR A 307 -8.31 5.37 -12.30
CA TYR A 307 -7.95 4.39 -11.27
C TYR A 307 -6.77 4.85 -10.42
N ALA A 308 -5.77 5.52 -11.01
CA ALA A 308 -4.66 6.10 -10.27
C ALA A 308 -5.13 7.19 -9.30
N GLU A 309 -5.99 8.10 -9.74
CA GLU A 309 -6.57 9.15 -8.89
C GLU A 309 -7.37 8.56 -7.72
N GLY A 310 -8.05 7.43 -7.93
CA GLY A 310 -8.78 6.73 -6.88
C GLY A 310 -7.90 6.05 -5.84
N PHE A 311 -6.63 5.72 -6.15
CA PHE A 311 -5.77 4.86 -5.30
C PHE A 311 -4.34 5.39 -5.07
N THR A 312 -4.03 6.61 -5.51
CA THR A 312 -2.72 7.26 -5.38
C THR A 312 -2.44 7.72 -3.95
N ALA A 313 -1.15 7.75 -3.58
CA ALA A 313 -0.69 8.33 -2.34
C ALA A 313 -0.86 9.87 -2.28
N VAL A 314 -1.02 10.58 -3.41
CA VAL A 314 -1.11 12.05 -3.45
C VAL A 314 -2.43 12.56 -2.88
N GLY A 315 -3.45 11.72 -2.87
CA GLY A 315 -4.81 12.05 -2.50
C GLY A 315 -5.63 12.51 -3.71
N GLY A 316 -6.78 11.86 -3.91
CA GLY A 316 -7.70 12.22 -5.00
C GLY A 316 -8.26 13.62 -4.80
N LYS A 317 -8.26 14.43 -5.87
CA LYS A 317 -9.20 15.55 -5.97
C LYS A 317 -10.53 14.92 -6.37
N GLY A 318 -11.40 14.66 -5.39
CA GLY A 318 -12.80 14.39 -5.65
C GLY A 318 -13.46 15.54 -6.43
#